data_AF-A0A4Q9KKX5-F1
#
_entry.id   AF-A0A4Q9KKX5-F1
#
_cell.length_a   1.000
_cell.length_b   1.000
_cell.length_c   1.000
_cell.angle_alpha   90.00
_cell.angle_beta   90.00
_cell.angle_gamma   90.00
#
_symmetry.space_group_name_H-M   'P 1'
#
loop_
_entity.id
_entity.type
_entity.pdbx_description
1 polymer ?
#
loop_
_entity_poly.entity_id
_entity_poly.type
_entity_poly.pdbx_seq_one_letter_code
_entity_poly.pdbx_strand_id
1 'polypeptide(L)'
;MSVTELLGIEDEVLRELVESRWDSWLEVMPALAVVAEPRHLLEWRVTASPEDANAALVGLAQLAAADGYDDRDAALVLAWLVLPAALRVRRELGWIPGPVDQSLAAALWVEVRTVPWRRPVRVAARILWRLRDAVRADLNVPIRGNVPDLPMESLPEPNVPPVPDEPSGELESVLDWALESEVITGTDRGLLDCLLSAIRDMDAAGASPRANTVAGLAGDRVAGVVAAQLGVHPRSVRRRTARVLAALQTNVPRYLNEVAA
;
A
#
# COMPACT_ATOMS: atom_id res chain seq x y z
N MET A 1 1.45 -20.22 12.16
CA MET A 1 2.83 -20.19 11.64
C MET A 1 3.12 -18.77 11.21
N SER A 2 4.17 -18.18 11.78
CA SER A 2 4.61 -16.84 11.40
C SER A 2 5.38 -16.86 10.07
N VAL A 3 5.48 -15.70 9.41
CA VAL A 3 6.23 -15.55 8.14
C VAL A 3 7.71 -15.92 8.33
N THR A 4 8.28 -15.62 9.50
CA THR A 4 9.65 -15.98 9.88
C THR A 4 9.85 -17.48 10.00
N GLU A 5 8.93 -18.18 10.67
CA GLU A 5 8.94 -19.65 10.75
C GLU A 5 8.84 -20.29 9.36
N LEU A 6 7.98 -19.76 8.49
CA LEU A 6 7.76 -20.29 7.13
C LEU A 6 8.97 -20.10 6.21
N LEU A 7 9.76 -19.05 6.45
CA LEU A 7 10.98 -18.77 5.68
C LEU A 7 12.23 -19.38 6.32
N GLY A 8 12.14 -19.97 7.51
CA GLY A 8 13.29 -20.44 8.28
C GLY A 8 14.23 -19.29 8.68
N ILE A 9 13.69 -18.08 8.91
CA ILE A 9 14.47 -16.91 9.29
C ILE A 9 14.60 -16.87 10.80
N GLU A 10 15.80 -17.17 11.28
CA GLU A 10 16.23 -16.95 12.66
C GLU A 10 17.38 -15.95 12.67
N ASP A 11 17.23 -14.85 13.41
CA ASP A 11 18.15 -13.70 13.35
C ASP A 11 19.61 -14.10 13.62
N GLU A 12 19.86 -14.95 14.62
CA GLU A 12 21.23 -15.34 14.97
C GLU A 12 21.85 -16.25 13.92
N VAL A 13 21.09 -17.22 13.41
CA VAL A 13 21.52 -18.12 12.32
C VAL A 13 21.87 -17.31 11.06
N LEU A 14 21.07 -16.29 10.74
CA LEU A 14 21.35 -15.44 9.59
C LEU A 14 22.53 -14.50 9.80
N ARG A 15 22.81 -14.04 11.04
CA ARG A 15 24.03 -13.29 11.34
C ARG A 15 25.28 -14.15 11.12
N GLU A 16 25.28 -15.37 11.64
CA GLU A 16 26.37 -16.34 11.41
C GLU A 16 26.54 -16.68 9.92
N LEU A 17 25.43 -16.86 9.21
CA LEU A 17 25.43 -17.10 7.77
C LEU A 17 26.05 -15.92 7.01
N VAL A 18 25.65 -14.69 7.35
CA VAL A 18 26.19 -13.47 6.76
C VAL A 18 27.68 -13.39 7.02
N GLU A 19 28.14 -13.53 8.27
CA GLU A 19 29.57 -13.50 8.60
C GLU A 19 30.37 -14.55 7.81
N SER A 20 29.85 -15.78 7.66
CA SER A 20 30.56 -16.86 6.97
C SER A 20 30.59 -16.73 5.44
N ARG A 21 29.57 -16.11 4.82
CA ARG A 21 29.44 -16.01 3.36
C ARG A 21 29.89 -14.66 2.80
N TRP A 22 29.96 -13.60 3.61
CA TRP A 22 30.15 -12.24 3.12
C TRP A 22 31.41 -12.04 2.29
N ASP A 23 32.55 -12.57 2.73
CA ASP A 23 33.82 -12.42 2.01
C ASP A 23 33.73 -13.04 0.60
N SER A 24 33.11 -14.22 0.48
CA SER A 24 32.89 -14.86 -0.81
C SER A 24 31.92 -14.09 -1.71
N TRP A 25 30.93 -13.41 -1.12
CA TRP A 25 30.04 -12.54 -1.87
C TRP A 25 30.73 -11.25 -2.31
N LEU A 26 31.64 -10.69 -1.50
CA LEU A 26 32.34 -9.45 -1.79
C LEU A 26 33.35 -9.62 -2.94
N GLU A 27 33.98 -10.80 -3.08
CA GLU A 27 34.83 -11.15 -4.23
C GLU A 27 34.07 -11.05 -5.56
N VAL A 28 32.81 -11.48 -5.56
CA VAL A 28 31.95 -11.54 -6.75
C VAL A 28 31.16 -10.23 -6.93
N MET A 29 30.85 -9.57 -5.83
CA MET A 29 29.98 -8.39 -5.75
C MET A 29 30.63 -7.27 -4.95
N PRO A 30 31.54 -6.48 -5.57
CA PRO A 30 32.22 -5.37 -4.89
C PRO A 30 31.26 -4.29 -4.35
N ALA A 31 30.04 -4.21 -4.89
CA ALA A 31 28.99 -3.30 -4.41
C ALA A 31 28.57 -3.56 -2.95
N LEU A 32 28.88 -4.74 -2.40
CA LEU A 32 28.61 -5.07 -0.98
C LEU A 32 29.62 -4.42 -0.02
N ALA A 33 30.74 -3.87 -0.51
CA ALA A 33 31.76 -3.24 0.32
C ALA A 33 31.28 -1.98 1.08
N VAL A 34 30.08 -1.47 0.78
CA VAL A 34 29.41 -0.40 1.55
C VAL A 34 29.05 -0.83 2.97
N VAL A 35 28.98 -2.14 3.24
CA VAL A 35 28.75 -2.69 4.58
C VAL A 35 30.09 -3.07 5.21
N ALA A 36 30.52 -2.30 6.21
CA ALA A 36 31.78 -2.54 6.91
C ALA A 36 31.71 -3.72 7.89
N GLU A 37 30.57 -3.90 8.57
CA GLU A 37 30.35 -4.94 9.57
C GLU A 37 29.12 -5.80 9.20
N PRO A 38 29.32 -6.91 8.45
CA PRO A 38 28.22 -7.73 7.93
C PRO A 38 27.35 -8.33 9.03
N ARG A 39 27.92 -8.63 10.20
CA ARG A 39 27.16 -9.18 11.33
C ARG A 39 26.08 -8.23 11.87
N HIS A 40 26.26 -6.93 11.64
CA HIS A 40 25.36 -5.86 12.05
C HIS A 40 24.56 -5.31 10.86
N LEU A 41 24.31 -6.14 9.83
CA LEU A 41 23.68 -5.72 8.59
C LEU A 41 22.29 -5.09 8.78
N LEU A 42 21.48 -5.60 9.72
CA LEU A 42 20.18 -5.01 10.03
C LEU A 42 20.32 -3.64 10.69
N GLU A 43 21.25 -3.51 11.64
CA GLU A 43 21.52 -2.28 12.36
C GLU A 43 22.12 -1.21 11.42
N TRP A 44 23.08 -1.61 10.59
CA TRP A 44 23.65 -0.79 9.51
C TRP A 44 22.55 -0.27 8.57
N ARG A 45 21.59 -1.11 8.18
CA ARG A 45 20.51 -0.70 7.28
C ARG A 45 19.64 0.43 7.85
N VAL A 46 19.52 0.54 9.16
CA VAL A 46 18.73 1.61 9.81
C VAL A 46 19.42 2.97 9.68
N THR A 47 20.76 2.98 9.69
CA THR A 47 21.57 4.21 9.67
C THR A 47 22.16 4.54 8.31
N ALA A 48 22.18 3.58 7.38
CA ALA A 48 22.72 3.72 6.03
C ALA A 48 21.98 4.77 5.20
N SER A 49 22.70 5.40 4.26
CA SER A 49 22.08 6.26 3.26
C SER A 49 21.14 5.46 2.35
N PRO A 50 20.08 6.07 1.78
CA PRO A 50 19.20 5.37 0.85
C PRO A 50 19.93 4.81 -0.38
N GLU A 51 21.03 5.43 -0.79
CA GLU A 51 21.84 5.01 -1.93
C GLU A 51 22.68 3.79 -1.59
N ASP A 52 23.39 3.79 -0.45
CA ASP A 52 24.21 2.66 0.00
C ASP A 52 23.33 1.45 0.35
N ALA A 53 22.22 1.68 1.03
CA ALA A 53 21.25 0.63 1.32
C ALA A 53 20.72 0.00 0.04
N ASN A 54 20.42 0.81 -0.98
CA ASN A 54 19.97 0.27 -2.27
C ASN A 54 21.09 -0.44 -3.03
N ALA A 55 22.33 0.04 -2.96
CA ALA A 55 23.48 -0.63 -3.58
C ALA A 55 23.70 -2.03 -3.00
N ALA A 56 23.68 -2.17 -1.67
CA ALA A 56 23.77 -3.47 -1.00
C ALA A 56 22.61 -4.40 -1.40
N LEU A 57 21.38 -3.88 -1.44
CA LEU A 57 20.20 -4.66 -1.86
C LEU A 57 20.28 -5.09 -3.33
N VAL A 58 20.83 -4.27 -4.23
CA VAL A 58 21.07 -4.64 -5.64
C VAL A 58 22.11 -5.75 -5.73
N GLY A 59 23.22 -5.64 -4.99
CA GLY A 59 24.25 -6.68 -4.95
C GLY A 59 23.70 -8.02 -4.46
N LEU A 60 22.96 -8.00 -3.35
CA LEU A 60 22.30 -9.19 -2.82
C LEU A 60 21.22 -9.73 -3.77
N ALA A 61 20.46 -8.85 -4.44
CA ALA A 61 19.47 -9.28 -5.43
C ALA A 61 20.11 -9.98 -6.63
N GLN A 62 21.28 -9.53 -7.09
CA GLN A 62 22.01 -10.18 -8.17
C GLN A 62 22.57 -11.54 -7.74
N LEU A 63 23.04 -11.66 -6.50
CA LEU A 63 23.47 -12.95 -5.94
C LEU A 63 22.30 -13.93 -5.79
N ALA A 64 21.17 -13.44 -5.28
CA ALA A 64 19.96 -14.22 -5.00
C ALA A 64 19.21 -14.67 -6.24
N ALA A 65 19.25 -13.88 -7.31
CA ALA A 65 18.40 -14.09 -8.48
C ALA A 65 18.70 -15.43 -9.18
N ALA A 66 17.64 -16.12 -9.57
CA ALA A 66 17.74 -17.39 -10.31
C ALA A 66 18.40 -17.23 -11.69
N ASP A 67 18.32 -16.03 -12.28
CA ASP A 67 19.00 -15.66 -13.54
C ASP A 67 20.32 -14.89 -13.31
N GLY A 68 20.79 -14.87 -12.06
CA GLY A 68 22.06 -14.31 -11.58
C GLY A 68 23.00 -15.41 -11.08
N TYR A 69 23.46 -15.30 -9.84
CA TYR A 69 24.34 -16.31 -9.22
C TYR A 69 23.59 -17.46 -8.53
N ASP A 70 22.27 -17.39 -8.45
CA ASP A 70 21.40 -18.42 -7.88
C ASP A 70 21.75 -18.82 -6.42
N ASP A 71 22.37 -17.92 -5.66
CA ASP A 71 22.75 -18.19 -4.27
C ASP A 71 21.53 -18.09 -3.35
N ARG A 72 21.17 -19.23 -2.74
CA ARG A 72 20.02 -19.33 -1.82
C ARG A 72 20.25 -18.64 -0.49
N ASP A 73 21.49 -18.62 -0.01
CA ASP A 73 21.85 -17.97 1.25
C ASP A 73 21.73 -16.45 1.08
N ALA A 74 22.18 -15.92 -0.07
CA ALA A 74 21.99 -14.51 -0.41
C ALA A 74 20.49 -14.16 -0.53
N ALA A 75 19.67 -15.07 -1.05
CA ALA A 75 18.22 -14.90 -1.11
C ALA A 75 17.59 -14.84 0.29
N LEU A 76 18.00 -15.71 1.22
CA LEU A 76 17.54 -15.67 2.61
C LEU A 76 17.91 -14.36 3.30
N VAL A 77 19.16 -13.90 3.13
CA VAL A 77 19.62 -12.61 3.69
C VAL A 77 18.85 -11.43 3.07
N LEU A 78 18.59 -11.46 1.77
CA LEU A 78 17.77 -10.42 1.13
C LEU A 78 16.34 -10.43 1.67
N ALA A 79 15.72 -11.61 1.82
CA ALA A 79 14.39 -11.76 2.40
C ALA A 79 14.34 -11.22 3.84
N TRP A 80 15.36 -11.51 4.65
CA TRP A 80 15.50 -10.99 6.01
C TRP A 80 15.62 -9.47 6.05
N LEU A 81 16.41 -8.87 5.16
CA LEU A 81 16.52 -7.42 5.09
C LEU A 81 15.18 -6.76 4.73
N VAL A 82 14.39 -7.32 3.83
CA VAL A 82 13.10 -6.73 3.44
C VAL A 82 11.95 -7.13 4.36
N LEU A 83 12.15 -8.12 5.23
CA LEU A 83 11.13 -8.67 6.13
C LEU A 83 10.39 -7.61 6.96
N PRO A 84 11.05 -6.62 7.62
CA PRO A 84 10.32 -5.60 8.39
C PRO A 84 9.31 -4.82 7.54
N ALA A 85 9.60 -4.62 6.26
CA ALA A 85 8.69 -3.97 5.33
C ALA A 85 7.62 -4.94 4.79
N ALA A 86 7.95 -6.22 4.56
CA ALA A 86 6.96 -7.24 4.24
C ALA A 86 5.92 -7.42 5.35
N LEU A 87 6.34 -7.35 6.62
CA LEU A 87 5.44 -7.38 7.77
C LEU A 87 4.55 -6.12 7.88
N ARG A 88 4.90 -5.00 7.24
CA ARG A 88 3.98 -3.86 7.07
C ARG A 88 2.89 -4.21 6.07
N VAL A 89 3.24 -4.82 4.94
CA VAL A 89 2.28 -5.32 3.94
C VAL A 89 1.32 -6.32 4.59
N ARG A 90 1.83 -7.25 5.41
CA ARG A 90 0.98 -8.19 6.16
C ARG A 90 -0.08 -7.49 7.02
N ARG A 91 0.31 -6.43 7.74
CA ARG A 91 -0.60 -5.64 8.57
C ARG A 91 -1.65 -4.92 7.73
N GLU A 92 -1.27 -4.36 6.58
CA GLU A 92 -2.20 -3.73 5.64
C GLU A 92 -3.21 -4.72 5.03
N LEU A 93 -2.83 -6.00 4.93
CA LEU A 93 -3.67 -7.10 4.48
C LEU A 93 -4.39 -7.80 5.65
N GLY A 94 -4.30 -7.27 6.87
CA GLY A 94 -4.83 -7.87 8.10
C GLY A 94 -6.33 -8.16 8.10
N TRP A 95 -7.08 -7.45 7.25
CA TRP A 95 -8.52 -7.62 7.09
C TRP A 95 -8.91 -8.75 6.12
N ILE A 96 -7.97 -9.31 5.37
CA ILE A 96 -8.24 -10.37 4.40
C ILE A 96 -8.30 -11.72 5.15
N PRO A 97 -9.41 -12.47 5.06
CA PRO A 97 -9.48 -13.81 5.63
C PRO A 97 -8.60 -14.77 4.82
N GLY A 98 -7.88 -15.67 5.50
CA GLY A 98 -7.11 -16.74 4.86
C GLY A 98 -5.69 -16.91 5.36
N PRO A 99 -4.91 -17.81 4.73
CA PRO A 99 -3.52 -18.11 5.08
C PRO A 99 -2.56 -17.03 4.55
N VAL A 100 -2.72 -15.79 5.05
CA VAL A 100 -1.98 -14.63 4.58
C VAL A 100 -0.47 -14.79 4.83
N ASP A 101 -0.06 -15.39 5.94
CA ASP A 101 1.36 -15.57 6.27
C ASP A 101 2.04 -16.59 5.35
N GLN A 102 1.36 -17.67 4.98
CA GLN A 102 1.85 -18.65 4.00
C GLN A 102 1.99 -18.04 2.60
N SER A 103 0.96 -17.31 2.17
CA SER A 103 0.96 -16.65 0.86
C SER A 103 2.06 -15.57 0.80
N LEU A 104 2.22 -14.79 1.87
CA LEU A 104 3.26 -13.78 1.98
C LEU A 104 4.66 -14.38 1.98
N ALA A 105 4.89 -15.48 2.72
CA ALA A 105 6.18 -16.16 2.73
C ALA A 105 6.54 -16.72 1.34
N ALA A 106 5.60 -17.44 0.71
CA ALA A 106 5.79 -17.99 -0.63
C ALA A 106 6.06 -16.90 -1.67
N ALA A 107 5.22 -15.85 -1.69
CA ALA A 107 5.38 -14.73 -2.61
C ALA A 107 6.68 -13.97 -2.35
N LEU A 108 7.09 -13.76 -1.09
CA LEU A 108 8.34 -13.07 -0.77
C LEU A 108 9.55 -13.85 -1.31
N TRP A 109 9.56 -15.17 -1.14
CA TRP A 109 10.63 -16.02 -1.69
C TRP A 109 10.71 -15.90 -3.21
N VAL A 110 9.57 -16.00 -3.91
CA VAL A 110 9.52 -15.85 -5.38
C VAL A 110 10.01 -14.47 -5.81
N GLU A 111 9.56 -13.40 -5.16
CA GLU A 111 9.92 -12.04 -5.53
C GLU A 111 11.41 -11.75 -5.33
N VAL A 112 11.98 -12.15 -4.20
CA VAL A 112 13.42 -12.05 -3.92
C VAL A 112 14.25 -12.73 -5.01
N ARG A 113 13.80 -13.89 -5.49
CA ARG A 113 14.49 -14.72 -6.48
C ARG A 113 14.28 -14.27 -7.94
N THR A 114 13.33 -13.36 -8.18
CA THR A 114 12.92 -12.90 -9.53
C THR A 114 13.00 -11.39 -9.70
N VAL A 115 13.65 -10.68 -8.77
CA VAL A 115 13.87 -9.23 -8.88
C VAL A 115 14.65 -8.93 -10.16
N PRO A 116 14.18 -8.00 -11.00
CA PRO A 116 14.92 -7.56 -12.18
C PRO A 116 16.09 -6.66 -11.78
N TRP A 117 17.19 -7.26 -11.34
CA TRP A 117 18.41 -6.60 -10.84
C TRP A 117 19.20 -5.85 -11.92
N ARG A 118 19.04 -6.21 -13.20
CA ARG A 118 19.76 -5.61 -14.35
C ARG A 118 19.35 -4.16 -14.66
N ARG A 119 18.29 -3.66 -14.03
CA ARG A 119 17.82 -2.28 -14.21
C ARG A 119 17.98 -1.53 -12.90
N PRO A 120 18.31 -0.22 -12.94
CA PRO A 120 18.35 0.58 -11.73
C PRO A 120 16.94 0.62 -11.13
N VAL A 121 16.75 -0.11 -10.03
CA VAL A 121 15.47 -0.19 -9.32
C VAL A 121 15.70 0.03 -7.84
N ARG A 122 14.72 0.64 -7.19
CA ARG A 122 14.60 0.60 -5.73
C ARG A 122 14.18 -0.80 -5.34
N VAL A 123 15.14 -1.69 -5.06
CA VAL A 123 14.93 -3.15 -4.92
C VAL A 123 13.84 -3.45 -3.90
N ALA A 124 13.97 -2.91 -2.68
CA ALA A 124 13.00 -3.14 -1.63
C ALA A 124 11.59 -2.65 -2.03
N ALA A 125 11.47 -1.43 -2.57
CA ALA A 125 10.18 -0.90 -3.00
C ALA A 125 9.55 -1.76 -4.09
N ARG A 126 10.36 -2.29 -5.01
CA ARG A 126 9.91 -3.16 -6.10
C ARG A 126 9.42 -4.51 -5.58
N ILE A 127 10.19 -5.17 -4.70
CA ILE A 127 9.80 -6.42 -4.03
C ILE A 127 8.47 -6.21 -3.30
N LEU A 128 8.34 -5.15 -2.51
CA LEU A 128 7.13 -4.91 -1.70
C LEU A 128 5.90 -4.63 -2.55
N TRP A 129 6.06 -3.89 -3.65
CA TRP A 129 4.95 -3.62 -4.57
C TRP A 129 4.43 -4.92 -5.20
N ARG A 130 5.33 -5.77 -5.71
CA ARG A 130 4.94 -7.05 -6.30
C ARG A 130 4.43 -8.05 -5.27
N LEU A 131 5.05 -8.10 -4.10
CA LEU A 131 4.61 -8.92 -2.97
C LEU A 131 3.15 -8.64 -2.61
N ARG A 132 2.78 -7.36 -2.54
CA ARG A 132 1.39 -6.97 -2.26
C ARG A 132 0.42 -7.45 -3.33
N ASP A 133 0.79 -7.35 -4.60
CA ASP A 133 -0.05 -7.78 -5.71
C ASP A 133 -0.14 -9.31 -5.78
N ALA A 134 0.96 -10.03 -5.57
CA ALA A 134 1.02 -11.50 -5.54
C ALA A 134 0.16 -12.09 -4.42
N VAL A 135 0.28 -11.58 -3.18
CA VAL A 135 -0.54 -12.07 -2.06
C VAL A 135 -2.03 -11.80 -2.28
N ARG A 136 -2.38 -10.68 -2.91
CA ARG A 136 -3.77 -10.41 -3.28
C ARG A 136 -4.28 -11.40 -4.33
N ALA A 137 -3.46 -11.68 -5.34
CA ALA A 137 -3.77 -12.71 -6.34
C ALA A 137 -4.02 -14.06 -5.68
N ASP A 138 -3.11 -14.51 -4.82
CA ASP A 138 -3.16 -15.82 -4.16
C ASP A 138 -4.37 -15.97 -3.24
N LEU A 139 -4.82 -14.88 -2.63
CA LEU A 139 -6.01 -14.85 -1.77
C LEU A 139 -7.29 -14.55 -2.55
N ASN A 140 -7.26 -14.62 -3.88
CA ASN A 140 -8.38 -14.30 -4.78
C ASN A 140 -8.97 -12.90 -4.54
N VAL A 141 -8.19 -11.98 -3.98
CA VAL A 141 -8.58 -10.58 -3.84
C VAL A 141 -8.29 -9.90 -5.18
N PRO A 142 -9.30 -9.37 -5.87
CA PRO A 142 -9.11 -8.84 -7.20
C PRO A 142 -8.02 -7.76 -7.22
N ILE A 143 -6.96 -8.05 -7.99
CA ILE A 143 -5.93 -7.06 -8.31
C ILE A 143 -6.59 -6.05 -9.23
N ARG A 144 -6.47 -4.76 -8.91
CA ARG A 144 -7.07 -3.70 -9.73
C ARG A 144 -6.66 -3.86 -11.19
N GLY A 145 -7.66 -3.95 -12.07
CA GLY A 145 -7.47 -4.04 -13.52
C GLY A 145 -7.43 -5.45 -14.10
N ASN A 146 -7.47 -6.50 -13.27
CA ASN A 146 -7.67 -7.87 -13.73
C ASN A 146 -8.76 -8.53 -12.87
N VAL A 147 -10.01 -8.15 -13.11
CA VAL A 147 -11.16 -8.96 -12.70
C VAL A 147 -11.28 -9.99 -13.82
N PRO A 148 -10.96 -11.29 -13.60
CA PRO A 148 -11.37 -12.31 -14.55
C PRO A 148 -12.88 -12.18 -14.71
N ASP A 149 -13.39 -12.36 -15.93
CA ASP A 149 -14.82 -12.39 -16.23
C ASP A 149 -15.43 -13.60 -15.49
N LEU A 150 -15.66 -13.45 -14.19
CA LEU A 150 -16.25 -14.47 -13.34
C LEU A 150 -17.76 -14.43 -13.62
N PRO A 151 -18.39 -15.57 -13.95
CA PRO A 151 -19.83 -15.61 -14.09
C PRO A 151 -20.45 -15.14 -12.77
N MET A 152 -21.37 -14.19 -12.87
CA MET A 152 -22.08 -13.49 -11.79
C MET A 152 -22.76 -14.39 -10.73
N GLU A 153 -22.76 -15.71 -10.91
CA GLU A 153 -23.50 -16.67 -10.07
C GLU A 153 -22.76 -17.15 -8.82
N SER A 154 -21.49 -16.79 -8.59
CA SER A 154 -20.72 -17.39 -7.48
C SER A 154 -19.76 -16.44 -6.75
N LEU A 155 -20.14 -15.18 -6.56
CA LEU A 155 -19.50 -14.35 -5.54
C LEU A 155 -20.29 -14.50 -4.23
N PRO A 156 -19.65 -14.89 -3.10
CA PRO A 156 -20.29 -14.74 -1.80
C PRO A 156 -20.64 -13.27 -1.62
N GLU A 157 -21.86 -12.97 -1.14
CA GLU A 157 -22.27 -11.60 -0.90
C GLU A 157 -21.19 -10.87 -0.10
N PRO A 158 -20.78 -9.67 -0.52
CA PRO A 158 -19.73 -8.94 0.17
C PRO A 158 -20.18 -8.78 1.63
N ASN A 159 -19.35 -9.27 2.56
CA ASN A 159 -19.52 -9.02 3.98
C ASN A 159 -19.18 -7.55 4.25
N VAL A 160 -20.07 -6.67 3.79
CA VAL A 160 -20.11 -5.27 4.15
C VAL A 160 -20.60 -5.27 5.59
N PRO A 161 -19.78 -4.88 6.59
CA PRO A 161 -20.31 -4.67 7.93
C PRO A 161 -21.53 -3.75 7.79
N PRO A 162 -22.66 -4.04 8.46
CA PRO A 162 -23.84 -3.20 8.37
C PRO A 162 -23.39 -1.77 8.63
N VAL A 163 -23.63 -0.91 7.64
CA VAL A 163 -23.46 0.53 7.83
C VAL A 163 -24.32 0.84 9.06
N PRO A 164 -23.77 1.41 10.15
CA PRO A 164 -24.60 1.81 11.28
C PRO A 164 -25.76 2.65 10.76
N ASP A 165 -26.94 2.60 11.37
CA ASP A 165 -28.15 3.17 10.78
C ASP A 165 -28.12 4.73 10.63
N GLU A 166 -27.13 5.43 11.20
CA GLU A 166 -27.12 6.91 11.30
C GLU A 166 -25.92 7.73 10.74
N PRO A 167 -25.04 7.27 9.83
CA PRO A 167 -23.94 8.10 9.29
C PRO A 167 -24.45 9.28 8.45
N SER A 168 -25.68 9.20 7.94
CA SER A 168 -26.30 10.30 7.19
C SER A 168 -26.61 11.50 8.10
N GLY A 169 -27.12 11.25 9.31
CA GLY A 169 -27.47 12.30 10.27
C GLY A 169 -26.25 12.98 10.88
N GLU A 170 -25.20 12.21 11.19
CA GLU A 170 -23.93 12.77 11.68
C GLU A 170 -23.24 13.64 10.61
N LEU A 171 -23.24 13.19 9.34
CA LEU A 171 -22.65 13.97 8.24
C LEU A 171 -23.44 15.25 7.98
N GLU A 172 -24.77 15.20 8.01
CA GLU A 172 -25.62 16.38 7.88
C GLU A 172 -25.33 17.39 9.01
N SER A 173 -25.25 16.93 10.26
CA SER A 173 -24.86 17.77 11.40
C SER A 173 -23.50 18.46 11.23
N VAL A 174 -22.48 17.72 10.76
CA VAL A 174 -21.14 18.28 10.52
C VAL A 174 -21.17 19.35 9.43
N LEU A 175 -21.92 19.11 8.34
CA LEU A 175 -21.96 20.01 7.20
C LEU A 175 -22.81 21.25 7.48
N ASP A 176 -23.89 21.11 8.25
CA ASP A 176 -24.72 22.23 8.69
C ASP A 176 -23.94 23.11 9.67
N TRP A 177 -23.26 22.53 10.66
CA TRP A 177 -22.37 23.27 11.55
C TRP A 177 -21.26 24.01 10.77
N ALA A 178 -20.65 23.34 9.78
CA ALA A 178 -19.58 23.94 8.98
C ALA A 178 -20.08 25.10 8.11
N LEU A 179 -21.36 25.09 7.73
CA LEU A 179 -22.00 26.16 6.98
C LEU A 179 -22.40 27.32 7.90
N GLU A 180 -22.96 27.04 9.08
CA GLU A 180 -23.28 28.03 10.11
C GLU A 180 -22.04 28.73 10.67
N SER A 181 -20.94 27.99 10.82
CA SER A 181 -19.65 28.51 11.30
C SER A 181 -18.79 29.12 10.19
N GLU A 182 -19.32 29.24 8.97
CA GLU A 182 -18.64 29.78 7.77
C GLU A 182 -17.31 29.09 7.41
N VAL A 183 -17.11 27.83 7.84
CA VAL A 183 -15.94 27.01 7.51
C VAL A 183 -15.98 26.59 6.03
N ILE A 184 -17.18 26.36 5.51
CA ILE A 184 -17.44 26.06 4.09
C ILE A 184 -18.56 26.98 3.58
N THR A 185 -18.56 27.24 2.27
CA THR A 185 -19.64 28.03 1.64
C THR A 185 -20.78 27.13 1.17
N GLY A 186 -21.98 27.69 0.96
CA GLY A 186 -23.10 26.95 0.34
C GLY A 186 -22.77 26.40 -1.05
N THR A 187 -21.87 27.06 -1.78
CA THR A 187 -21.37 26.54 -3.07
C THR A 187 -20.43 25.35 -2.89
N ASP A 188 -19.70 25.27 -1.77
CA ASP A 188 -18.87 24.11 -1.44
C ASP A 188 -19.72 22.93 -0.98
N ARG A 189 -20.80 23.17 -0.22
CA ARG A 189 -21.82 22.16 0.11
C ARG A 189 -22.44 21.55 -1.14
N GLY A 190 -22.91 22.39 -2.06
CA GLY A 190 -23.48 21.91 -3.33
C GLY A 190 -22.49 21.11 -4.19
N LEU A 191 -21.20 21.46 -4.15
CA LEU A 191 -20.17 20.65 -4.81
C LEU A 191 -20.05 19.25 -4.18
N LEU A 192 -20.08 19.14 -2.85
CA LEU A 192 -20.02 17.86 -2.15
C LEU A 192 -21.26 17.01 -2.47
N ASP A 193 -22.44 17.61 -2.53
CA ASP A 193 -23.68 16.90 -2.91
C ASP A 193 -23.61 16.36 -4.34
N CYS A 194 -23.12 17.14 -5.30
CA CYS A 194 -22.90 16.64 -6.67
C CYS A 194 -21.91 15.46 -6.71
N LEU A 195 -20.84 15.51 -5.92
CA LEU A 195 -19.85 14.42 -5.84
C LEU A 195 -20.45 13.16 -5.20
N LEU A 196 -21.22 13.30 -4.12
CA LEU A 196 -21.89 12.18 -3.45
C LEU A 196 -22.96 11.55 -4.34
N SER A 197 -23.75 12.37 -5.04
CA SER A 197 -24.73 11.91 -6.02
C SER A 197 -24.06 11.13 -7.15
N ALA A 198 -22.98 11.68 -7.73
CA ALA A 198 -22.25 11.01 -8.80
C ALA A 198 -21.65 9.67 -8.36
N ILE A 199 -21.17 9.56 -7.12
CA ILE A 199 -20.68 8.28 -6.58
C ILE A 199 -21.80 7.27 -6.45
N ARG A 200 -22.97 7.67 -5.91
CA ARG A 200 -24.14 6.79 -5.79
C ARG A 200 -24.60 6.26 -7.14
N ASP A 201 -24.67 7.13 -8.14
CA ASP A 201 -25.05 6.75 -9.52
C ASP A 201 -24.04 5.77 -10.13
N MET A 202 -22.74 6.02 -9.91
CA MET A 202 -21.67 5.13 -10.38
C MET A 202 -21.66 3.78 -9.65
N ASP A 203 -21.95 3.76 -8.35
CA ASP A 203 -22.07 2.54 -7.56
C ASP A 203 -23.27 1.70 -8.01
N ALA A 204 -24.43 2.34 -8.23
CA ALA A 204 -25.62 1.69 -8.77
C ALA A 204 -25.39 1.09 -10.18
N ALA A 205 -24.52 1.73 -10.98
CA ALA A 205 -24.10 1.24 -12.28
C ALA A 205 -22.95 0.21 -12.24
N GLY A 206 -22.49 -0.22 -11.05
CA GLY A 206 -21.36 -1.15 -10.90
C GLY A 206 -20.00 -0.58 -11.32
N ALA A 207 -19.90 0.73 -11.56
CA ALA A 207 -18.73 1.44 -12.05
C ALA A 207 -17.91 2.11 -10.92
N SER A 208 -18.08 1.63 -9.68
CA SER A 208 -17.58 2.25 -8.44
C SER A 208 -16.12 2.71 -8.53
N PRO A 209 -15.85 4.01 -8.37
CA PRO A 209 -14.50 4.58 -8.45
C PRO A 209 -13.77 4.44 -7.11
N ARG A 210 -13.64 3.22 -6.57
CA ARG A 210 -12.87 2.96 -5.33
C ARG A 210 -11.36 3.01 -5.59
N ALA A 211 -10.85 4.15 -6.05
CA ALA A 211 -9.43 4.36 -6.35
C ALA A 211 -8.77 5.44 -5.45
N ASN A 212 -7.74 5.00 -4.71
CA ASN A 212 -6.55 5.71 -4.18
C ASN A 212 -6.68 7.14 -3.61
N THR A 213 -7.85 7.58 -3.18
CA THR A 213 -8.05 8.84 -2.47
C THR A 213 -9.11 8.66 -1.38
N VAL A 214 -9.32 9.66 -0.52
CA VAL A 214 -10.33 9.69 0.55
C VAL A 214 -11.68 9.24 -0.01
N ALA A 215 -12.01 7.96 0.19
CA ALA A 215 -13.21 7.27 -0.29
C ALA A 215 -13.56 7.42 -1.80
N GLY A 216 -12.61 7.82 -2.68
CA GLY A 216 -12.90 8.04 -4.10
C GLY A 216 -13.57 9.39 -4.44
N LEU A 217 -13.83 10.24 -3.44
CA LEU A 217 -14.52 11.53 -3.58
C LEU A 217 -13.79 12.53 -4.50
N ALA A 218 -12.46 12.43 -4.57
CA ALA A 218 -11.61 13.25 -5.44
C ALA A 218 -11.04 12.46 -6.64
N GLY A 219 -11.60 11.28 -6.94
CA GLY A 219 -11.13 10.43 -8.03
C GLY A 219 -11.35 11.06 -9.41
N ASP A 220 -10.46 10.76 -10.36
CA ASP A 220 -10.49 11.35 -11.71
C ASP A 220 -11.79 11.08 -12.47
N ARG A 221 -12.41 9.90 -12.25
CA ARG A 221 -13.69 9.55 -12.86
C ARG A 221 -14.87 10.37 -12.29
N VAL A 222 -14.98 10.45 -10.96
CA VAL A 222 -16.03 11.24 -10.28
C VAL A 222 -15.88 12.72 -10.63
N ALA A 223 -14.64 13.22 -10.57
CA ALA A 223 -14.35 14.60 -10.93
C ALA A 223 -14.67 14.92 -12.39
N GLY A 224 -14.55 13.95 -13.31
CA GLY A 224 -14.95 14.09 -14.70
C GLY A 224 -16.46 14.23 -14.88
N VAL A 225 -17.24 13.38 -14.21
CA VAL A 225 -18.71 13.43 -14.25
C VAL A 225 -19.24 14.75 -13.70
N VAL A 226 -18.78 15.15 -12.51
CA VAL A 226 -19.22 16.39 -11.87
C VAL A 226 -18.72 17.63 -12.63
N ALA A 227 -17.52 17.58 -13.22
CA ALA A 227 -17.03 18.64 -14.07
C ALA A 227 -17.91 18.85 -15.32
N ALA A 228 -18.37 17.77 -15.94
CA ALA A 228 -19.29 17.85 -17.08
C ALA A 228 -20.64 18.43 -16.68
N GLN A 229 -21.18 18.06 -15.51
CA GLN A 229 -22.44 18.60 -14.98
C GLN A 229 -22.36 20.09 -14.64
N LEU A 230 -21.22 20.53 -14.10
CA LEU A 230 -21.00 21.92 -13.69
C LEU A 230 -20.40 22.81 -14.79
N GLY A 231 -20.06 22.25 -15.96
CA GLY A 231 -19.42 22.98 -17.06
C GLY A 231 -18.02 23.51 -16.74
N VAL A 232 -17.27 22.83 -15.86
CA VAL A 232 -15.93 23.25 -15.41
C VAL A 232 -14.86 22.21 -15.75
N HIS A 233 -13.58 22.54 -15.57
CA HIS A 233 -12.51 21.58 -15.77
C HIS A 233 -12.39 20.59 -14.59
N PRO A 234 -12.15 19.28 -14.80
CA PRO A 234 -12.01 18.27 -13.73
C PRO A 234 -10.93 18.57 -12.69
N ARG A 235 -9.86 19.26 -13.10
CA ARG A 235 -8.82 19.75 -12.17
C ARG A 235 -9.36 20.78 -11.16
N SER A 236 -10.31 21.62 -11.58
CA SER A 236 -10.93 22.64 -10.72
C SER A 236 -11.82 22.00 -9.66
N VAL A 237 -12.58 20.97 -10.04
CA VAL A 237 -13.37 20.14 -9.12
C VAL A 237 -12.45 19.54 -8.05
N ARG A 238 -11.42 18.77 -8.46
CA ARG A 238 -10.47 18.14 -7.50
C ARG A 238 -9.80 19.13 -6.57
N ARG A 239 -9.31 20.27 -7.10
CA ARG A 239 -8.67 21.32 -6.29
C ARG A 239 -9.63 21.91 -5.27
N ARG A 240 -10.90 22.13 -5.65
CA ARG A 240 -11.91 22.70 -4.77
C ARG A 240 -12.34 21.68 -3.71
N THR A 241 -12.59 20.44 -4.08
CA THR A 241 -12.87 19.33 -3.14
C THR A 241 -11.76 19.17 -2.11
N ALA A 242 -10.49 19.14 -2.55
CA ALA A 242 -9.35 19.03 -1.63
C ALA A 242 -9.28 20.19 -0.63
N ARG A 243 -9.57 21.42 -1.07
CA ARG A 243 -9.60 22.60 -0.21
C ARG A 243 -10.72 22.51 0.83
N VAL A 244 -11.91 22.10 0.42
CA VAL A 244 -13.08 21.96 1.31
C VAL A 244 -12.82 20.88 2.36
N LEU A 245 -12.30 19.72 1.95
CA LEU A 245 -11.92 18.65 2.88
C LEU A 245 -10.83 19.09 3.86
N ALA A 246 -9.82 19.83 3.41
CA ALA A 246 -8.77 20.36 4.28
C ALA A 246 -9.33 21.39 5.28
N ALA A 247 -10.27 22.24 4.88
CA ALA A 247 -10.94 23.20 5.75
C ALA A 247 -11.75 22.49 6.85
N LEU A 248 -12.51 21.45 6.48
CA LEU A 248 -13.25 20.63 7.45
C LEU A 248 -12.29 19.91 8.41
N GLN A 249 -11.25 19.26 7.89
CA GLN A 249 -10.24 18.56 8.71
C GLN A 249 -9.54 19.47 9.71
N THR A 250 -9.20 20.70 9.31
CA THR A 250 -8.53 21.67 10.18
C THR A 250 -9.44 22.13 11.33
N ASN A 251 -10.77 22.11 11.12
CA ASN A 251 -11.76 22.58 12.09
C ASN A 251 -12.42 21.44 12.90
N VAL A 252 -11.98 20.18 12.73
CA VAL A 252 -12.46 19.03 13.52
C VAL A 252 -12.38 19.27 15.03
N PRO A 253 -11.27 19.80 15.60
CA PRO A 253 -11.21 20.04 17.05
C PRO A 253 -12.24 21.06 17.54
N ARG A 254 -12.60 22.03 16.70
CA ARG A 254 -13.59 23.06 17.04
C ARG A 254 -15.01 22.49 17.04
N TYR A 255 -15.36 21.72 16.01
CA TYR A 255 -16.64 21.01 15.94
C TYR A 255 -16.85 20.12 17.17
N LEU A 256 -15.85 19.31 17.54
CA LEU A 256 -15.96 18.41 18.68
C LEU A 256 -16.15 19.16 20.02
N ASN A 257 -15.57 20.36 20.17
CA ASN A 257 -15.75 21.16 21.38
C ASN A 257 -17.11 21.86 21.47
N GLU A 258 -17.73 22.19 20.33
CA GLU A 258 -19.01 22.91 20.27
C GLU A 258 -20.21 21.94 20.26
N VAL A 259 -20.03 20.70 19.79
CA VAL A 259 -21.10 19.69 19.67
C VAL A 259 -21.06 18.64 20.78
N ALA A 260 -19.92 18.41 21.45
CA ALA A 260 -19.83 17.49 22.61
C ALA A 260 -20.02 18.17 23.98
N ALA A 261 -20.46 19.44 24.01
CA ALA A 261 -20.81 20.19 25.22
C ALA A 261 -22.34 20.26 25.40
#